data_AF-A0A2N2XH81-F1
#
_entry.id   AF-A0A2N2XH81-F1
#
_cell.length_a   1.000
_cell.length_b   1.000
_cell.length_c   1.000
_cell.angle_alpha   90.00
_cell.angle_beta   90.00
_cell.angle_gamma   90.00
#
_symmetry.space_group_name_H-M   'P 1'
#
loop_
_entity.id
_entity.type
_entity.pdbx_description
1 polymer ?
#
loop_
_entity_poly.entity_id
_entity_poly.type
_entity_poly.pdbx_seq_one_letter_code
_entity_poly.pdbx_strand_id
1 'polypeptide(L)'
;GGAADNITSQDAFSGAYLTLLDGLTANGAKGLVASIPNVTSVPFFTTVPYNGLDLTEQQAEQLNQAYSAVNDISFTRGNNPWVISDPFSQNGLGMRQIKPNELVLLTVPQDSLKCFGWGTMVPIPGKYILDESEIAAITIAVDNYNLTIKSLAEAKGLAFADANLFMKTAKSGLVYDGLRFSPTFVTGGVFSLDGIHLSPRGNAIIANFFIDAINEHYNANVPHVNISDYPGILFP
;
A
#
# COMPACT_ATOMS: atom_id res chain seq x y z
N GLY A 1 5.90 3.56 16.04
CA GLY A 1 6.23 4.32 14.84
C GLY A 1 7.63 4.84 15.01
N GLY A 2 8.55 4.44 14.14
CA GLY A 2 9.95 4.87 14.17
C GLY A 2 10.02 6.35 13.82
N ALA A 3 10.05 7.21 14.83
CA ALA A 3 10.20 8.66 14.67
C ALA A 3 11.66 9.08 14.31
N ALA A 4 12.48 8.14 13.82
CA ALA A 4 13.90 8.37 13.55
C ALA A 4 14.46 7.58 12.35
N ASP A 5 13.67 6.70 11.73
CA ASP A 5 14.13 5.97 10.55
C ASP A 5 13.72 6.74 9.29
N ASN A 6 14.72 7.31 8.62
CA ASN A 6 14.54 7.90 7.31
C ASN A 6 14.44 6.78 6.27
N ILE A 7 13.71 7.06 5.19
CA ILE A 7 13.73 6.20 4.01
C ILE A 7 15.19 6.04 3.56
N THR A 8 15.62 4.80 3.32
CA THR A 8 17.00 4.51 2.92
C THR A 8 17.34 5.29 1.64
N SER A 9 18.52 5.92 1.58
CA SER A 9 18.89 6.66 0.37
C SER A 9 19.04 5.70 -0.83
N GLN A 10 18.83 6.22 -2.04
CA GLN A 10 19.04 5.45 -3.26
C GLN A 10 20.47 4.91 -3.35
N ASP A 11 21.47 5.69 -2.98
CA ASP A 11 22.88 5.29 -3.01
C ASP A 11 23.16 4.12 -2.05
N ALA A 12 22.64 4.21 -0.82
CA ALA A 12 22.81 3.14 0.16
C ALA A 12 22.12 1.85 -0.30
N PHE A 13 20.91 1.95 -0.83
CA PHE A 13 20.20 0.81 -1.41
C PHE A 13 20.97 0.22 -2.60
N SER A 14 21.43 1.05 -3.53
CA SER A 14 22.14 0.62 -4.74
C SER A 14 23.45 -0.10 -4.43
N GLY A 15 24.26 0.46 -3.53
CA GLY A 15 25.51 -0.17 -3.11
C GLY A 15 25.29 -1.52 -2.43
N ALA A 16 24.31 -1.61 -1.53
CA ALA A 16 23.95 -2.86 -0.85
C ALA A 16 23.40 -3.91 -1.83
N TYR A 17 22.51 -3.50 -2.74
CA TYR A 17 21.88 -4.40 -3.70
C TYR A 17 22.89 -4.92 -4.73
N LEU A 18 23.79 -4.07 -5.21
CA LEU A 18 24.89 -4.48 -6.09
C LEU A 18 25.80 -5.49 -5.39
N THR A 19 26.22 -5.21 -4.15
CA THR A 19 27.08 -6.12 -3.36
C THR A 19 26.43 -7.49 -3.20
N LEU A 20 25.13 -7.51 -2.88
CA LEU A 20 24.35 -8.74 -2.77
C LEU A 20 24.35 -9.52 -4.09
N LEU A 21 24.02 -8.85 -5.21
CA LEU A 21 23.97 -9.50 -6.52
C LEU A 21 25.35 -9.96 -6.99
N ASP A 22 26.43 -9.21 -6.75
CA ASP A 22 27.79 -9.65 -7.02
C ASP A 22 28.11 -10.95 -6.29
N GLY A 23 27.81 -11.04 -4.99
CA GLY A 23 28.02 -12.26 -4.21
C GLY A 23 27.20 -13.45 -4.71
N LEU A 24 25.92 -13.25 -5.03
CA LEU A 24 25.04 -14.31 -5.51
C LEU A 24 25.43 -14.79 -6.92
N THR A 25 25.89 -13.89 -7.78
CA THR A 25 26.23 -14.19 -9.18
C THR A 25 27.71 -14.50 -9.41
N ALA A 26 28.57 -14.44 -8.39
CA ALA A 26 30.02 -14.57 -8.50
C ALA A 26 30.49 -15.83 -9.25
N ASN A 27 29.74 -16.93 -9.13
CA ASN A 27 30.04 -18.21 -9.77
C ASN A 27 29.13 -18.52 -10.98
N GLY A 28 28.58 -17.48 -11.62
CA GLY A 28 27.72 -17.61 -12.80
C GLY A 28 26.30 -18.11 -12.49
N ALA A 29 25.85 -18.00 -11.25
CA ALA A 29 24.48 -18.37 -10.88
C ALA A 29 23.48 -17.49 -11.64
N LYS A 30 22.50 -18.15 -12.27
CA LYS A 30 21.31 -17.50 -12.82
C LYS A 30 20.34 -17.16 -11.69
N GLY A 31 19.44 -16.23 -11.94
CA GLY A 31 18.47 -15.84 -10.93
C GLY A 31 17.39 -14.91 -11.47
N LEU A 32 16.45 -14.62 -10.59
CA LEU A 32 15.39 -13.65 -10.83
C LEU A 32 15.47 -12.57 -9.76
N VAL A 33 15.26 -11.34 -10.17
CA VAL A 33 15.00 -10.22 -9.26
C VAL A 33 13.63 -9.62 -9.60
N ALA A 34 12.97 -9.08 -8.59
CA ALA A 34 11.66 -8.46 -8.75
C ALA A 34 11.69 -7.01 -8.30
N SER A 35 10.95 -6.15 -9.01
CA SER A 35 10.70 -4.77 -8.54
C SER A 35 9.88 -4.79 -7.25
N ILE A 36 9.98 -3.72 -6.47
CA ILE A 36 9.14 -3.44 -5.32
C ILE A 36 7.78 -2.92 -5.80
N PRO A 37 6.66 -3.56 -5.41
CA PRO A 37 5.33 -3.08 -5.77
C PRO A 37 5.02 -1.73 -5.12
N ASN A 38 4.04 -1.00 -5.67
CA ASN A 38 3.57 0.22 -5.04
C ASN A 38 2.93 -0.11 -3.66
N VAL A 39 3.66 0.21 -2.59
CA VAL A 39 3.27 -0.12 -1.22
C VAL A 39 2.02 0.62 -0.77
N THR A 40 1.70 1.81 -1.28
CA THR A 40 0.50 2.55 -0.87
C THR A 40 -0.79 2.03 -1.53
N SER A 41 -0.67 1.05 -2.43
CA SER A 41 -1.81 0.43 -3.11
C SER A 41 -2.40 -0.77 -2.38
N VAL A 42 -1.75 -1.27 -1.32
CA VAL A 42 -2.23 -2.45 -0.58
C VAL A 42 -3.38 -2.11 0.37
N PRO A 43 -4.19 -3.10 0.79
CA PRO A 43 -5.32 -2.88 1.69
C PRO A 43 -5.01 -2.12 2.98
N PHE A 44 -3.81 -2.28 3.54
CA PHE A 44 -3.40 -1.57 4.74
C PHE A 44 -3.56 -0.05 4.62
N PHE A 45 -3.39 0.51 3.42
CA PHE A 45 -3.50 1.95 3.18
C PHE A 45 -4.82 2.36 2.51
N THR A 46 -5.58 1.41 1.95
CA THR A 46 -6.73 1.70 1.09
C THR A 46 -8.08 1.22 1.65
N THR A 47 -8.07 0.43 2.73
CA THR A 47 -9.30 -0.13 3.32
C THR A 47 -10.14 0.93 4.03
N VAL A 48 -9.50 1.87 4.72
CA VAL A 48 -10.21 2.96 5.40
C VAL A 48 -10.24 4.16 4.46
N PRO A 49 -11.41 4.56 3.94
CA PRO A 49 -11.49 5.67 2.99
C PRO A 49 -11.21 7.00 3.69
N TYR A 50 -10.65 7.97 2.94
CA TYR A 50 -10.40 9.32 3.45
C TYR A 50 -11.69 10.04 3.91
N ASN A 51 -12.84 9.67 3.33
CA ASN A 51 -14.16 10.26 3.58
C ASN A 51 -15.14 9.28 4.25
N GLY A 52 -14.67 8.47 5.19
CA GLY A 52 -15.50 7.44 5.84
C GLY A 52 -16.49 7.96 6.89
N LEU A 53 -16.56 9.28 7.13
CA LEU A 53 -17.47 9.88 8.09
C LEU A 53 -18.86 10.08 7.47
N ASP A 54 -19.79 9.15 7.71
CA ASP A 54 -21.18 9.27 7.26
C ASP A 54 -22.04 10.03 8.28
N LEU A 55 -22.58 11.19 7.88
CA LEU A 55 -23.33 12.09 8.75
C LEU A 55 -24.78 12.26 8.30
N THR A 56 -25.68 12.29 9.26
CA THR A 56 -27.00 12.89 9.08
C THR A 56 -26.89 14.40 8.93
N GLU A 57 -27.93 15.02 8.37
CA GLU A 57 -28.01 16.48 8.22
C GLU A 57 -27.87 17.21 9.57
N GLN A 58 -28.55 16.71 10.60
CA GLN A 58 -28.47 17.26 11.96
C GLN A 58 -27.04 17.17 12.54
N GLN A 59 -26.33 16.06 12.33
CA GLN A 59 -24.95 15.92 12.80
C GLN A 59 -24.00 16.86 12.05
N ALA A 60 -24.17 17.01 10.74
CA ALA A 60 -23.37 17.93 9.94
C ALA A 60 -23.57 19.39 10.38
N GLU A 61 -24.82 19.80 10.63
CA GLU A 61 -25.14 21.14 11.16
C GLU A 61 -24.49 21.38 12.54
N GLN A 62 -24.58 20.41 13.45
CA GLN A 62 -23.97 20.50 14.78
C GLN A 62 -22.45 20.65 14.69
N LEU A 63 -21.79 19.86 13.83
CA LEU A 63 -20.35 19.96 13.64
C LEU A 63 -19.98 21.31 12.98
N ASN A 64 -20.71 21.75 11.97
CA ASN A 64 -20.47 23.07 11.35
C ASN A 64 -20.62 24.22 12.34
N GLN A 65 -21.55 24.12 13.29
CA GLN A 65 -21.66 25.10 14.39
C GLN A 65 -20.44 25.04 15.32
N ALA A 66 -19.95 23.84 15.67
CA ALA A 66 -18.76 23.67 16.49
C ALA A 66 -17.48 24.20 15.81
N TYR A 67 -17.42 24.14 14.48
CA TYR A 67 -16.30 24.59 13.65
C TYR A 67 -16.53 25.98 13.02
N SER A 68 -17.48 26.78 13.51
CA SER A 68 -17.85 28.06 12.84
C SER A 68 -16.71 29.09 12.72
N ALA A 69 -15.64 28.94 13.51
CA ALA A 69 -14.46 29.79 13.47
C ALA A 69 -13.34 29.24 12.55
N VAL A 70 -13.58 28.12 11.86
CA VAL A 70 -12.58 27.33 11.13
C VAL A 70 -13.03 27.15 9.68
N ASN A 71 -12.47 27.94 8.77
CA ASN A 71 -12.96 28.03 7.39
C ASN A 71 -12.61 26.81 6.52
N ASP A 72 -11.69 25.95 6.94
CA ASP A 72 -11.20 24.77 6.21
C ASP A 72 -11.73 23.43 6.73
N ILE A 73 -12.68 23.47 7.67
CA ILE A 73 -13.41 22.29 8.17
C ILE A 73 -14.90 22.51 7.93
N SER A 74 -15.50 21.65 7.11
CA SER A 74 -16.93 21.72 6.83
C SER A 74 -17.53 20.33 6.63
N PHE A 75 -18.80 20.21 6.99
CA PHE A 75 -19.54 18.96 6.94
C PHE A 75 -20.84 19.12 6.14
N THR A 76 -21.21 18.07 5.44
CA THR A 76 -22.45 17.95 4.69
C THR A 76 -23.14 16.64 5.05
N ARG A 77 -24.40 16.46 4.64
CA ARG A 77 -25.06 15.15 4.76
C ARG A 77 -24.32 14.10 3.92
N GLY A 78 -24.10 12.92 4.48
CA GLY A 78 -23.42 11.79 3.84
C GLY A 78 -21.93 11.71 4.22
N ASN A 79 -21.13 11.17 3.30
CA ASN A 79 -19.68 10.95 3.50
C ASN A 79 -18.87 12.25 3.50
N ASN A 80 -18.11 12.47 4.57
CA ASN A 80 -17.23 13.61 4.76
C ASN A 80 -15.78 13.17 5.04
N PRO A 81 -14.78 13.99 4.69
CA PRO A 81 -13.41 13.78 5.11
C PRO A 81 -13.27 13.75 6.64
N TRP A 82 -12.42 12.86 7.14
CA TRP A 82 -12.05 12.84 8.56
C TRP A 82 -11.32 14.10 8.99
N VAL A 83 -11.56 14.55 10.23
CA VAL A 83 -10.68 15.53 10.89
C VAL A 83 -9.45 14.81 11.43
N ILE A 84 -8.26 15.27 11.05
CA ILE A 84 -6.96 14.72 11.43
C ILE A 84 -6.13 15.76 12.16
N SER A 85 -5.21 15.30 13.00
CA SER A 85 -4.20 16.16 13.61
C SER A 85 -3.15 16.50 12.57
N ASP A 86 -2.90 17.79 12.39
CA ASP A 86 -1.86 18.33 11.51
C ASP A 86 -1.25 19.57 12.17
N PRO A 87 -0.06 19.48 12.77
CA PRO A 87 0.60 20.62 13.40
C PRO A 87 0.99 21.74 12.41
N PHE A 88 0.99 21.46 11.11
CA PHE A 88 1.30 22.43 10.05
C PHE A 88 0.04 23.07 9.44
N SER A 89 -1.14 22.76 9.98
CA SER A 89 -2.40 23.35 9.54
C SER A 89 -2.40 24.88 9.65
N GLN A 90 -2.84 25.54 8.56
CA GLN A 90 -2.85 27.00 8.45
C GLN A 90 -3.94 27.67 9.28
N ASN A 91 -4.90 26.90 9.82
CA ASN A 91 -5.98 27.43 10.66
C ASN A 91 -5.56 27.69 12.13
N GLY A 92 -4.31 27.34 12.50
CA GLY A 92 -3.77 27.59 13.84
C GLY A 92 -4.28 26.64 14.93
N LEU A 93 -5.08 25.62 14.59
CA LEU A 93 -5.65 24.67 15.56
C LEU A 93 -4.92 23.32 15.59
N GLY A 94 -3.91 23.12 14.76
CA GLY A 94 -3.18 21.85 14.70
C GLY A 94 -4.02 20.68 14.18
N MET A 95 -5.10 20.98 13.43
CA MET A 95 -6.00 20.01 12.83
C MET A 95 -6.56 20.52 11.51
N ARG A 96 -7.00 19.61 10.65
CA ARG A 96 -7.70 19.91 9.39
C ARG A 96 -8.50 18.70 8.93
N GLN A 97 -9.29 18.86 7.88
CA GLN A 97 -9.81 17.71 7.14
C GLN A 97 -8.72 17.05 6.29
N ILE A 98 -8.72 15.72 6.27
CA ILE A 98 -7.85 14.91 5.41
C ILE A 98 -8.15 15.17 3.93
N LYS A 99 -7.12 15.18 3.08
CA LYS A 99 -7.25 15.43 1.64
C LYS A 99 -7.58 14.13 0.89
N PRO A 100 -8.23 14.19 -0.28
CA PRO A 100 -8.62 12.99 -1.04
C PRO A 100 -7.47 12.06 -1.47
N ASN A 101 -6.24 12.58 -1.54
CA ASN A 101 -5.05 11.84 -1.92
C ASN A 101 -4.18 11.41 -0.73
N GLU A 102 -4.64 11.63 0.50
CA GLU A 102 -4.02 11.13 1.73
C GLU A 102 -4.67 9.82 2.16
N LEU A 103 -3.96 9.05 3.00
CA LEU A 103 -4.36 7.68 3.33
C LEU A 103 -4.56 7.52 4.83
N VAL A 104 -5.61 6.79 5.20
CA VAL A 104 -5.87 6.39 6.58
C VAL A 104 -5.39 4.95 6.75
N LEU A 105 -4.50 4.72 7.71
CA LEU A 105 -3.93 3.40 7.96
C LEU A 105 -4.96 2.45 8.58
N LEU A 106 -4.94 1.18 8.18
CA LEU A 106 -5.81 0.13 8.72
C LEU A 106 -5.67 -0.06 10.24
N THR A 107 -4.55 0.37 10.82
CA THR A 107 -4.30 0.34 12.28
C THR A 107 -5.05 1.42 13.05
N VAL A 108 -5.76 2.35 12.37
CA VAL A 108 -6.64 3.30 13.05
C VAL A 108 -7.70 2.53 13.87
N PRO A 109 -7.84 2.80 15.18
CA PRO A 109 -8.78 2.06 16.01
C PRO A 109 -10.22 2.30 15.56
N GLN A 110 -10.87 1.26 15.04
CA GLN A 110 -12.23 1.35 14.50
C GLN A 110 -13.26 1.73 15.58
N ASP A 111 -13.06 1.25 16.81
CA ASP A 111 -13.93 1.63 17.94
C ASP A 111 -13.79 3.12 18.27
N SER A 112 -12.59 3.70 18.11
CA SER A 112 -12.39 5.14 18.29
C SER A 112 -13.14 5.97 17.26
N LEU A 113 -13.10 5.54 15.99
CA LEU A 113 -13.86 6.19 14.90
C LEU A 113 -15.37 6.12 15.15
N LYS A 114 -15.87 4.96 15.59
CA LYS A 114 -17.31 4.71 15.74
C LYS A 114 -17.90 5.27 17.04
N CYS A 115 -17.18 5.12 18.15
CA CYS A 115 -17.74 5.29 19.49
C CYS A 115 -17.17 6.51 20.25
N PHE A 116 -16.00 7.03 19.84
CA PHE A 116 -15.28 8.06 20.59
C PHE A 116 -15.04 9.36 19.80
N GLY A 117 -15.76 9.55 18.69
CA GLY A 117 -15.75 10.79 17.91
C GLY A 117 -14.43 11.08 17.19
N TRP A 118 -13.56 10.07 17.01
CA TRP A 118 -12.35 10.26 16.21
C TRP A 118 -12.71 10.57 14.76
N GLY A 119 -12.01 11.53 14.17
CA GLY A 119 -12.32 12.02 12.83
C GLY A 119 -13.45 13.06 12.78
N THR A 120 -13.94 13.50 13.94
CA THR A 120 -14.85 14.65 14.10
C THR A 120 -14.25 15.63 15.11
N MET A 121 -14.84 15.76 16.31
CA MET A 121 -14.36 16.62 17.40
C MET A 121 -13.01 16.15 17.97
N VAL A 122 -12.67 14.87 17.83
CA VAL A 122 -11.36 14.34 18.21
C VAL A 122 -10.56 14.09 16.93
N PRO A 123 -9.52 14.87 16.63
CA PRO A 123 -8.72 14.66 15.43
C PRO A 123 -8.03 13.30 15.46
N ILE A 124 -8.03 12.57 14.34
CA ILE A 124 -7.27 11.33 14.21
C ILE A 124 -5.77 11.68 14.36
N PRO A 125 -5.02 11.03 15.26
CA PRO A 125 -3.60 11.30 15.42
C PRO A 125 -2.82 11.02 14.11
N GLY A 126 -1.87 11.89 13.78
CA GLY A 126 -1.09 11.81 12.53
C GLY A 126 -0.37 10.47 12.31
N LYS A 127 -0.03 9.72 13.37
CA LYS A 127 0.56 8.36 13.26
C LYS A 127 -0.33 7.32 12.54
N TYR A 128 -1.60 7.62 12.31
CA TYR A 128 -2.55 6.79 11.56
C TYR A 128 -2.84 7.33 10.16
N ILE A 129 -2.17 8.40 9.75
CA ILE A 129 -2.35 9.06 8.47
C ILE A 129 -1.03 8.96 7.72
N LEU A 130 -1.10 8.78 6.39
CA LEU A 130 -0.01 9.18 5.50
C LEU A 130 -0.43 10.44 4.77
N ASP A 131 0.32 11.51 4.97
CA ASP A 131 0.10 12.76 4.27
C ASP A 131 0.67 12.74 2.83
N GLU A 132 0.35 13.75 2.04
CA GLU A 132 0.79 13.85 0.65
C GLU A 132 2.32 13.83 0.50
N SER A 133 3.04 14.43 1.46
CA SER A 133 4.49 14.52 1.43
C SER A 133 5.16 13.18 1.74
N GLU A 134 4.61 12.44 2.69
CA GLU A 134 5.03 11.08 3.03
C GLU A 134 4.75 10.13 1.86
N ILE A 135 3.56 10.21 1.25
CA ILE A 135 3.20 9.41 0.07
C ILE A 135 4.14 9.70 -1.10
N ALA A 136 4.46 10.97 -1.34
CA ALA A 136 5.39 11.37 -2.38
C ALA A 136 6.81 10.83 -2.10
N ALA A 137 7.30 10.96 -0.87
CA ALA A 137 8.61 10.44 -0.46
C ALA A 137 8.71 8.91 -0.64
N ILE A 138 7.66 8.18 -0.23
CA ILE A 138 7.56 6.72 -0.42
C ILE A 138 7.58 6.37 -1.91
N THR A 139 6.80 7.07 -2.72
CA THR A 139 6.70 6.81 -4.17
C THR A 139 8.04 7.03 -4.87
N ILE A 140 8.69 8.17 -4.59
CA ILE A 140 10.02 8.49 -5.15
C ILE A 140 11.04 7.41 -4.76
N ALA A 141 11.05 6.97 -3.51
CA ALA A 141 11.99 5.95 -3.06
C ALA A 141 11.76 4.60 -3.75
N VAL A 142 10.50 4.14 -3.84
CA VAL A 142 10.15 2.89 -4.53
C VAL A 142 10.55 2.96 -6.00
N ASP A 143 10.30 4.08 -6.69
CA ASP A 143 10.68 4.25 -8.09
C ASP A 143 12.20 4.23 -8.25
N ASN A 144 12.94 4.93 -7.40
CA ASN A 144 14.41 4.93 -7.40
C ASN A 144 15.00 3.54 -7.14
N TYR A 145 14.44 2.77 -6.22
CA TYR A 145 14.87 1.40 -5.98
C TYR A 145 14.56 0.50 -7.17
N ASN A 146 13.38 0.63 -7.78
CA ASN A 146 12.98 -0.15 -8.95
C ASN A 146 13.85 0.12 -10.17
N LEU A 147 14.26 1.37 -10.38
CA LEU A 147 15.25 1.73 -11.41
C LEU A 147 16.57 1.00 -11.17
N THR A 148 17.07 1.00 -9.94
CA THR A 148 18.30 0.29 -9.56
C THR A 148 18.18 -1.22 -9.78
N ILE A 149 17.09 -1.85 -9.30
CA ILE A 149 16.85 -3.29 -9.45
C ILE A 149 16.85 -3.67 -10.93
N LYS A 150 16.10 -2.92 -11.75
CA LYS A 150 15.99 -3.19 -13.18
C LYS A 150 17.33 -3.04 -13.90
N SER A 151 18.05 -1.94 -13.66
CA SER A 151 19.36 -1.69 -14.26
C SER A 151 20.37 -2.79 -13.92
N LEU A 152 20.39 -3.24 -12.66
CA LEU A 152 21.30 -4.30 -12.23
C LEU A 152 20.89 -5.68 -12.75
N ALA A 153 19.58 -5.95 -12.92
CA ALA A 153 19.08 -7.15 -13.56
C ALA A 153 19.58 -7.25 -15.01
N GLU A 154 19.43 -6.15 -15.78
CA GLU A 154 19.89 -6.05 -17.17
C GLU A 154 21.41 -6.21 -17.28
N ALA A 155 22.17 -5.50 -16.45
CA ALA A 155 23.64 -5.57 -16.44
C ALA A 155 24.18 -6.97 -16.13
N LYS A 156 23.46 -7.75 -15.32
CA LYS A 156 23.85 -9.11 -14.91
C LYS A 156 23.19 -10.22 -15.72
N GLY A 157 22.30 -9.88 -16.66
CA GLY A 157 21.54 -10.87 -17.43
C GLY A 157 20.63 -11.74 -16.55
N LEU A 158 20.04 -11.15 -15.50
CA LEU A 158 19.07 -11.81 -14.62
C LEU A 158 17.65 -11.64 -15.14
N ALA A 159 16.78 -12.63 -14.89
CA ALA A 159 15.35 -12.47 -15.14
C ALA A 159 14.80 -11.33 -14.27
N PHE A 160 13.91 -10.52 -14.83
CA PHE A 160 13.29 -9.40 -14.12
C PHE A 160 11.78 -9.55 -14.08
N ALA A 161 11.22 -9.56 -12.87
CA ALA A 161 9.78 -9.60 -12.64
C ALA A 161 9.27 -8.23 -12.16
N ASP A 162 8.47 -7.55 -12.98
CA ASP A 162 7.90 -6.25 -12.66
C ASP A 162 6.67 -6.38 -11.73
N ALA A 163 6.91 -6.65 -10.45
CA ALA A 163 5.86 -6.75 -9.44
C ALA A 163 5.07 -5.43 -9.26
N ASN A 164 5.64 -4.27 -9.62
CA ASN A 164 4.94 -2.98 -9.59
C ASN A 164 3.85 -2.93 -10.65
N LEU A 165 4.19 -3.31 -11.89
CA LEU A 165 3.23 -3.47 -12.97
C LEU A 165 2.19 -4.55 -12.65
N PHE A 166 2.64 -5.68 -12.08
CA PHE A 166 1.74 -6.75 -11.66
C PHE A 166 0.68 -6.23 -10.67
N MET A 167 1.08 -5.49 -9.64
CA MET A 167 0.16 -4.92 -8.66
C MET A 167 -0.78 -3.86 -9.24
N LYS A 168 -0.30 -3.02 -10.17
CA LYS A 168 -1.14 -2.07 -10.91
C LYS A 168 -2.23 -2.79 -11.71
N THR A 169 -1.86 -3.89 -12.37
CA THR A 169 -2.79 -4.72 -13.16
C THR A 169 -3.74 -5.50 -12.25
N ALA A 170 -3.25 -5.98 -11.10
CA ALA A 170 -4.07 -6.69 -10.13
C ALA A 170 -5.19 -5.81 -9.56
N LYS A 171 -5.00 -4.49 -9.51
CA LYS A 171 -6.02 -3.52 -9.05
C LYS A 171 -7.31 -3.57 -9.85
N SER A 172 -7.26 -3.89 -11.14
CA SER A 172 -8.47 -4.09 -11.96
C SER A 172 -9.13 -5.48 -11.79
N GLY A 173 -8.55 -6.33 -10.94
CA GLY A 173 -8.89 -7.74 -10.79
C GLY A 173 -7.98 -8.63 -11.64
N LEU A 174 -7.56 -9.76 -11.08
CA LEU A 174 -6.83 -10.82 -11.76
C LEU A 174 -7.77 -11.98 -12.07
N VAL A 175 -7.56 -12.67 -13.18
CA VAL A 175 -8.19 -13.97 -13.44
C VAL A 175 -7.07 -14.99 -13.61
N TYR A 176 -7.06 -16.01 -12.77
CA TYR A 176 -6.07 -17.09 -12.80
C TYR A 176 -6.81 -18.42 -12.67
N ASP A 177 -6.58 -19.35 -13.61
CA ASP A 177 -7.25 -20.67 -13.66
C ASP A 177 -8.79 -20.60 -13.53
N GLY A 178 -9.40 -19.55 -14.09
CA GLY A 178 -10.85 -19.31 -14.01
C GLY A 178 -11.35 -18.69 -12.70
N LEU A 179 -10.47 -18.46 -11.72
CA LEU A 179 -10.78 -17.79 -10.47
C LEU A 179 -10.49 -16.29 -10.58
N ARG A 180 -11.46 -15.45 -10.19
CA ARG A 180 -11.27 -13.99 -10.09
C ARG A 180 -10.68 -13.64 -8.72
N PHE A 181 -9.56 -12.94 -8.73
CA PHE A 181 -8.91 -12.37 -7.55
C PHE A 181 -8.93 -10.85 -7.64
N SER A 182 -8.95 -10.15 -6.51
CA SER A 182 -8.77 -8.70 -6.46
C SER A 182 -7.94 -8.32 -5.24
N PRO A 183 -7.34 -7.13 -5.19
CA PRO A 183 -6.71 -6.63 -3.98
C PRO A 183 -7.76 -6.15 -2.96
N THR A 184 -9.06 -6.40 -3.17
CA THR A 184 -10.09 -6.04 -2.19
C THR A 184 -9.80 -6.75 -0.88
N PHE A 185 -9.68 -5.97 0.20
CA PHE A 185 -9.41 -6.50 1.53
C PHE A 185 -10.45 -7.55 1.89
N VAL A 186 -10.00 -8.67 2.47
CA VAL A 186 -10.82 -9.79 2.95
C VAL A 186 -11.53 -10.60 1.84
N THR A 187 -12.14 -9.98 0.84
CA THR A 187 -12.96 -10.68 -0.18
C THR A 187 -12.25 -10.95 -1.49
N GLY A 188 -11.12 -10.29 -1.77
CA GLY A 188 -10.38 -10.40 -3.02
C GLY A 188 -9.39 -11.57 -3.08
N GLY A 189 -9.11 -12.20 -1.94
CA GLY A 189 -8.33 -13.45 -1.85
C GLY A 189 -6.81 -13.32 -2.03
N VAL A 190 -6.28 -12.13 -2.36
CA VAL A 190 -4.84 -11.90 -2.61
C VAL A 190 -4.06 -11.55 -1.34
N PHE A 191 -4.64 -10.76 -0.43
CA PHE A 191 -3.98 -10.29 0.79
C PHE A 191 -4.45 -11.05 2.03
N SER A 192 -3.58 -11.14 3.03
CA SER A 192 -3.90 -11.64 4.37
C SER A 192 -4.70 -10.59 5.16
N LEU A 193 -5.12 -10.93 6.38
CA LEU A 193 -5.89 -10.05 7.27
C LEU A 193 -5.09 -8.84 7.80
N ASP A 194 -3.77 -8.79 7.61
CA ASP A 194 -2.98 -7.60 7.92
C ASP A 194 -3.00 -6.54 6.81
N GLY A 195 -3.52 -6.89 5.62
CA GLY A 195 -3.59 -5.99 4.48
C GLY A 195 -2.23 -5.62 3.87
N ILE A 196 -1.15 -6.30 4.25
CA ILE A 196 0.21 -6.08 3.75
C ILE A 196 0.73 -7.36 3.08
N HIS A 197 0.69 -8.48 3.80
CA HIS A 197 1.20 -9.75 3.30
C HIS A 197 0.18 -10.45 2.41
N LEU A 198 0.67 -11.29 1.51
CA LEU A 198 -0.17 -12.08 0.64
C LEU A 198 -0.78 -13.27 1.38
N SER A 199 -1.98 -13.67 0.99
CA SER A 199 -2.57 -14.94 1.40
C SER A 199 -1.78 -16.11 0.79
N PRO A 200 -1.99 -17.37 1.22
CA PRO A 200 -1.36 -18.52 0.56
C PRO A 200 -1.64 -18.58 -0.95
N ARG A 201 -2.86 -18.25 -1.38
CA ARG A 201 -3.20 -18.12 -2.81
C ARG A 201 -2.51 -16.94 -3.49
N GLY A 202 -2.39 -15.79 -2.80
CA GLY A 202 -1.63 -14.65 -3.29
C GLY A 202 -0.16 -15.00 -3.53
N ASN A 203 0.45 -15.78 -2.63
CA ASN A 203 1.82 -16.28 -2.81
C ASN A 203 1.92 -17.24 -4.00
N ALA A 204 0.95 -18.13 -4.22
CA ALA A 204 0.93 -19.01 -5.39
C ALA A 204 0.85 -18.23 -6.71
N ILE A 205 0.04 -17.16 -6.76
CA ILE A 205 -0.04 -16.26 -7.92
C ILE A 205 1.31 -15.58 -8.18
N ILE A 206 1.96 -15.03 -7.15
CA ILE A 206 3.28 -14.39 -7.30
C ILE A 206 4.36 -15.41 -7.69
N ALA A 207 4.28 -16.64 -7.19
CA ALA A 207 5.19 -17.70 -7.60
C ALA A 207 5.06 -17.99 -9.11
N ASN A 208 3.83 -18.11 -9.63
CA ASN A 208 3.61 -18.29 -11.07
C ASN A 208 4.09 -17.09 -11.88
N PHE A 209 3.87 -15.87 -11.39
CA PHE A 209 4.41 -14.66 -12.00
C PHE A 209 5.95 -14.65 -12.09
N PHE A 210 6.65 -15.15 -11.07
CA PHE A 210 8.11 -15.31 -11.12
C PHE A 210 8.55 -16.45 -12.04
N ILE A 211 7.81 -17.55 -12.05
CA ILE A 211 8.05 -18.67 -12.97
C ILE A 211 7.93 -18.22 -14.42
N ASP A 212 6.95 -17.38 -14.76
CA ASP A 212 6.80 -16.80 -16.10
C ASP A 212 8.04 -16.00 -16.51
N ALA A 213 8.52 -15.09 -15.66
CA ALA A 213 9.71 -14.30 -15.94
C ALA A 213 10.98 -15.16 -16.08
N ILE A 214 11.11 -16.24 -15.30
CA ILE A 214 12.21 -17.22 -15.44
C ILE A 214 12.12 -17.96 -16.76
N ASN A 215 10.94 -18.49 -17.11
CA ASN A 215 10.72 -19.27 -18.32
C ASN A 215 10.96 -18.41 -19.57
N GLU A 216 10.46 -17.17 -19.58
CA GLU A 216 10.67 -16.22 -20.68
C GLU A 216 12.15 -15.87 -20.86
N HIS A 217 12.83 -15.47 -19.78
CA HIS A 217 14.21 -14.97 -19.87
C HIS A 217 15.24 -16.07 -20.14
N TYR A 218 15.05 -17.27 -19.59
CA TYR A 218 16.01 -18.37 -19.70
C TYR A 218 15.59 -19.47 -20.69
N ASN A 219 14.46 -19.32 -21.37
CA ASN A 219 13.85 -20.36 -22.19
C ASN A 219 13.72 -21.69 -21.41
N ALA A 220 13.29 -21.57 -20.16
CA ALA A 220 13.11 -22.69 -19.24
C ALA A 220 11.68 -23.25 -19.31
N ASN A 221 11.44 -24.39 -18.66
CA ASN A 221 10.13 -25.05 -18.58
C ASN A 221 9.77 -25.38 -17.11
N VAL A 222 9.96 -24.42 -16.21
CA VAL A 222 9.56 -24.58 -14.82
C VAL A 222 8.03 -24.62 -14.75
N PRO A 223 7.42 -25.68 -14.18
CA PRO A 223 5.97 -25.79 -14.13
C PRO A 223 5.38 -24.79 -13.13
N HIS A 224 4.20 -24.27 -13.46
CA HIS A 224 3.38 -23.49 -12.53
C HIS A 224 2.87 -24.33 -11.37
N VAL A 225 2.60 -23.67 -10.26
CA VAL A 225 1.82 -24.24 -9.15
C VAL A 225 0.33 -24.03 -9.43
N ASN A 226 -0.51 -25.00 -9.06
CA ASN A 226 -1.95 -24.85 -9.13
C ASN A 226 -2.44 -24.02 -7.94
N ILE A 227 -3.01 -22.86 -8.19
CA ILE A 227 -3.43 -21.92 -7.13
C ILE A 227 -4.53 -22.53 -6.25
N SER A 228 -5.34 -23.44 -6.79
CA SER A 228 -6.43 -24.09 -6.06
C SER A 228 -5.95 -25.04 -4.96
N ASP A 229 -4.70 -25.48 -5.01
CA ASP A 229 -4.10 -26.35 -4.00
C ASP A 229 -3.79 -25.60 -2.69
N TYR A 230 -3.86 -24.26 -2.71
CA TYR A 230 -3.54 -23.41 -1.57
C TYR A 230 -4.80 -22.88 -0.85
N PRO A 231 -4.81 -22.88 0.49
CA PRO A 231 -5.96 -22.42 1.26
C PRO A 231 -6.22 -20.91 1.06
N GLY A 232 -7.49 -20.55 1.00
CA GLY A 232 -7.92 -19.15 1.07
C GLY A 232 -7.84 -18.59 2.48
N ILE A 233 -8.28 -17.34 2.66
CA ILE A 233 -8.46 -16.76 4.00
C ILE A 233 -9.57 -17.54 4.71
N LEU A 234 -9.26 -18.12 5.86
CA LEU A 234 -10.26 -18.74 6.73
C LEU A 234 -10.95 -17.63 7.52
N PHE A 235 -12.27 -17.54 7.37
CA PHE A 235 -13.10 -16.67 8.18
C PHE A 235 -13.41 -17.35 9.52
N PRO A 236 -13.32 -16.63 10.66
CA PRO A 236 -13.86 -17.11 11.92
C PRO A 236 -15.39 -17.20 11.90
#